data_AF-A0A967I3N3-F1
#
_entry.id   AF-A0A967I3N3-F1
#
_cell.length_a   1.000
_cell.length_b   1.000
_cell.length_c   1.000
_cell.angle_alpha   90.00
_cell.angle_beta   90.00
_cell.angle_gamma   90.00
#
_symmetry.space_group_name_H-M   'P 1'
#
loop_
_entity.id
_entity.type
_entity.pdbx_description
1 polymer ?
#
loop_
_entity_poly.entity_id
_entity_poly.type
_entity_poly.pdbx_seq_one_letter_code
_entity_poly.pdbx_strand_id
1 'polypeptide(L)'
;MKILTYKHEKTAVEKVLSIGVELSQSVDAEICFLTARSGTPATEEPPPVGVEIPWEQRSELQPGIQILTQAMELLTTTGFLAPQDSINIRAVRNGYLFLGATPSGRRVPFYERYGHLLEVLNYEVDEHQQDLVVVGAPRRQG
;
A
#
# COMPACT_ATOMS: atom_id res chain seq x y z
N MET A 1 -4.00 17.87 -0.65
CA MET A 1 -2.91 17.24 -1.42
C MET A 1 -2.99 15.74 -1.20
N LYS A 2 -2.72 14.93 -2.23
CA LYS A 2 -2.72 13.46 -2.18
C LYS A 2 -1.35 12.91 -2.55
N ILE A 3 -0.80 12.08 -1.67
CA ILE A 3 0.51 11.45 -1.83
C ILE A 3 0.31 9.96 -2.04
N LEU A 4 0.85 9.45 -3.14
CA LEU A 4 0.95 8.02 -3.41
C LEU A 4 2.36 7.54 -3.08
N THR A 5 2.48 6.59 -2.15
CA THR A 5 3.77 5.96 -1.84
C THR A 5 3.81 4.53 -2.36
N TYR A 6 4.78 4.24 -3.23
CA TYR A 6 4.90 2.93 -3.86
C TYR A 6 5.86 2.00 -3.10
N LYS A 7 5.43 0.77 -2.84
CA LYS A 7 6.26 -0.32 -2.31
C LYS A 7 6.50 -1.39 -3.37
N HIS A 8 7.78 -1.70 -3.60
CA HIS A 8 8.22 -2.84 -4.40
C HIS A 8 8.98 -3.86 -3.55
N GLU A 9 9.00 -5.12 -3.99
CA GLU A 9 9.66 -6.25 -3.30
C GLU A 9 11.17 -6.07 -3.09
N LYS A 10 11.85 -5.23 -3.88
CA LYS A 10 13.33 -5.20 -3.99
C LYS A 10 14.02 -3.87 -3.69
N THR A 11 13.31 -2.85 -3.20
CA THR A 11 13.89 -1.51 -2.95
C THR A 11 14.03 -1.18 -1.46
N ALA A 12 14.74 -0.10 -1.12
CA ALA A 12 14.85 0.41 0.25
C ALA A 12 13.49 0.93 0.77
N VAL A 13 12.60 -0.02 1.08
CA VAL A 13 11.17 0.19 1.38
C VAL A 13 10.97 1.18 2.52
N GLU A 14 11.75 1.06 3.58
CA GLU A 14 11.59 1.88 4.79
C GLU A 14 11.77 3.37 4.51
N LYS A 15 12.76 3.75 3.69
CA LYS A 15 13.03 5.15 3.37
C LYS A 15 11.91 5.77 2.54
N VAL A 16 11.36 5.03 1.59
CA VAL A 16 10.26 5.51 0.74
C VAL A 16 9.00 5.73 1.58
N LEU A 17 8.69 4.78 2.47
CA LEU A 17 7.58 4.91 3.42
C LEU A 17 7.78 6.10 4.38
N SER A 18 8.97 6.23 4.97
CA SER A 18 9.30 7.34 5.88
C SER A 18 9.15 8.70 5.19
N ILE A 19 9.75 8.87 4.00
CA ILE A 19 9.67 10.11 3.23
C ILE A 19 8.21 10.45 2.88
N GLY A 20 7.43 9.46 2.42
CA GLY A 20 6.01 9.68 2.12
C GLY A 20 5.22 10.14 3.36
N VAL A 21 5.44 9.49 4.50
CA VAL A 21 4.82 9.85 5.77
C VAL A 21 5.23 11.25 6.23
N GLU A 22 6.53 11.54 6.30
CA GLU A 22 7.06 12.84 6.72
C GLU A 22 6.49 13.98 5.87
N LEU A 23 6.48 13.80 4.55
CA LEU A 23 5.85 14.75 3.63
C LEU A 23 4.36 14.92 3.93
N SER A 24 3.63 13.82 4.10
CA SER A 24 2.19 13.85 4.39
C SER A 24 1.88 14.60 5.68
N GLN A 25 2.70 14.44 6.71
CA GLN A 25 2.53 15.11 7.99
C GLN A 25 2.88 16.59 7.90
N SER A 26 3.94 16.94 7.15
CA SER A 26 4.42 18.32 7.03
C SER A 26 3.44 19.26 6.31
N VAL A 27 2.61 18.72 5.42
CA VAL A 27 1.65 19.48 4.60
C VAL A 27 0.20 19.07 4.81
N ASP A 28 -0.07 18.27 5.86
CA ASP A 28 -1.37 17.66 6.17
C ASP A 28 -2.07 17.05 4.94
N ALA A 29 -1.33 16.23 4.20
CA ALA A 29 -1.82 15.56 3.00
C ALA A 29 -2.50 14.22 3.32
N GLU A 30 -3.43 13.85 2.46
CA GLU A 30 -3.89 12.46 2.36
C GLU A 30 -2.77 11.60 1.77
N ILE A 31 -2.62 10.39 2.30
CA ILE A 31 -1.60 9.44 1.83
C ILE A 31 -2.21 8.07 1.63
N CYS A 32 -1.82 7.41 0.54
CA CYS A 32 -2.08 6.01 0.30
C CYS A 32 -0.79 5.26 -0.06
N PHE A 33 -0.82 3.96 0.15
CA PHE A 33 0.28 3.05 -0.12
C PHE A 33 -0.13 2.06 -1.20
N LEU A 34 0.75 1.81 -2.17
CA LEU A 34 0.43 0.95 -3.30
C LEU A 34 1.56 -0.02 -3.60
N THR A 35 1.19 -1.26 -3.94
CA THR A 35 2.06 -2.20 -4.64
C THR A 35 1.43 -2.58 -5.98
N ALA A 36 2.28 -2.80 -6.97
CA ALA A 36 1.90 -3.17 -8.32
C ALA A 36 2.59 -4.48 -8.65
N ARG A 37 1.81 -5.47 -9.10
CA ARG A 37 2.32 -6.79 -9.49
C ARG A 37 1.98 -7.07 -10.95
N SER A 38 2.95 -7.63 -11.68
CA SER A 38 2.80 -7.99 -13.09
C SER A 38 2.00 -9.28 -13.31
N GLY A 39 1.53 -9.94 -12.24
CA GLY A 39 0.67 -11.11 -12.33
C GLY A 39 -0.72 -10.78 -12.86
N THR A 40 -1.48 -11.81 -13.19
CA THR A 40 -2.92 -11.69 -13.49
C THR A 40 -3.71 -12.33 -12.35
N PRO A 41 -4.79 -11.70 -11.84
CA PRO A 41 -5.62 -12.29 -10.77
C PRO A 41 -6.08 -13.73 -11.05
N ALA A 42 -6.21 -14.10 -12.33
CA ALA A 42 -6.69 -15.41 -12.77
C ALA A 42 -5.77 -16.60 -12.41
N THR A 43 -4.51 -16.36 -12.03
CA THR A 43 -3.54 -17.42 -11.71
C THR A 43 -3.30 -17.61 -10.22
N GLU A 44 -3.94 -16.79 -9.37
CA GLU A 44 -3.81 -16.83 -7.90
C GLU A 44 -5.20 -17.05 -7.29
N GLU A 45 -5.26 -17.76 -6.17
CA GLU A 45 -6.51 -17.81 -5.39
C GLU A 45 -6.81 -16.40 -4.86
N PRO A 46 -8.04 -15.87 -5.02
CA PRO A 46 -8.36 -14.52 -4.55
C PRO A 46 -8.35 -14.44 -3.02
N PRO A 47 -8.04 -13.26 -2.43
CA PRO A 47 -8.19 -13.04 -1.00
C PRO A 47 -9.65 -13.22 -0.55
N PRO A 48 -9.88 -13.54 0.72
CA PRO A 48 -11.22 -13.53 1.29
C PRO A 48 -11.76 -12.08 1.39
N VAL A 49 -12.49 -11.65 0.36
CA VAL A 49 -13.05 -10.29 0.24
C VAL A 49 -14.27 -10.11 1.15
N GLY A 50 -14.34 -8.97 1.83
CA GLY A 50 -15.45 -8.60 2.71
C GLY A 50 -15.45 -9.30 4.06
N VAL A 51 -14.45 -10.14 4.31
CA VAL A 51 -14.26 -10.86 5.58
C VAL A 51 -13.22 -10.12 6.43
N GLU A 52 -13.47 -10.03 7.73
CA GLU A 52 -12.45 -9.59 8.70
C GLU A 52 -11.39 -10.67 8.86
N ILE A 53 -10.15 -10.33 8.54
CA ILE A 53 -9.00 -11.23 8.62
C ILE A 53 -8.18 -10.83 9.84
N PRO A 54 -8.03 -11.69 10.86
CA PRO A 54 -7.17 -11.44 12.01
C PRO A 54 -5.73 -11.14 11.58
N TRP A 55 -5.07 -10.23 12.30
CA TRP A 55 -3.72 -9.79 11.97
C TRP A 55 -2.68 -10.93 11.94
N GLU A 56 -2.90 -11.97 12.73
CA GLU A 56 -2.04 -13.16 12.80
C GLU A 56 -2.06 -13.98 11.51
N GLN A 57 -3.15 -13.92 10.74
CA GLN A 57 -3.33 -14.68 9.50
C GLN A 57 -2.77 -13.98 8.26
N ARG A 58 -2.22 -12.76 8.42
CA ARG A 58 -1.78 -11.92 7.28
C ARG A 58 -0.69 -12.55 6.40
N SER A 59 0.11 -13.46 6.95
CA SER A 59 1.16 -14.19 6.21
C SER A 59 0.64 -15.26 5.27
N GLU A 60 -0.64 -15.64 5.38
CA GLU A 60 -1.29 -16.62 4.51
C GLU A 60 -1.94 -15.97 3.28
N LEU A 61 -1.98 -14.64 3.23
CA LEU A 61 -2.58 -13.86 2.15
C LEU A 61 -1.71 -13.80 0.90
N GLN A 62 -2.24 -13.25 -0.18
CA GLN A 62 -1.54 -13.13 -1.46
C GLN A 62 -0.30 -12.23 -1.34
N PRO A 63 0.75 -12.45 -2.16
CA PRO A 63 2.02 -11.75 -2.00
C PRO A 63 1.91 -10.21 -1.98
N GLY A 64 1.04 -9.60 -2.79
CA GLY A 64 0.87 -8.14 -2.75
C GLY A 64 0.23 -7.64 -1.47
N ILE A 65 -0.72 -8.38 -0.91
CA ILE A 65 -1.27 -8.07 0.41
C ILE A 65 -0.21 -8.25 1.50
N GLN A 66 0.61 -9.30 1.45
CA GLN A 66 1.72 -9.48 2.40
C GLN A 66 2.73 -8.32 2.33
N ILE A 67 3.05 -7.84 1.13
CA ILE A 67 3.89 -6.65 0.93
C ILE A 67 3.26 -5.45 1.63
N LEU A 68 1.96 -5.21 1.46
CA LEU A 68 1.30 -4.06 2.07
C LEU A 68 1.15 -4.21 3.59
N THR A 69 0.88 -5.40 4.12
CA THR A 69 0.75 -5.62 5.57
C THR A 69 2.09 -5.48 6.29
N GLN A 70 3.21 -5.88 5.66
CA GLN A 70 4.55 -5.55 6.16
C GLN A 70 4.82 -4.03 6.18
N ALA A 71 4.30 -3.27 5.22
CA ALA A 71 4.41 -1.81 5.24
C ALA A 71 3.58 -1.22 6.38
N MET A 72 2.35 -1.71 6.54
CA MET A 72 1.48 -1.34 7.65
C MET A 72 2.12 -1.64 9.00
N GLU A 73 2.75 -2.80 9.18
CA GLU A 73 3.49 -3.17 10.40
C GLU A 73 4.59 -2.15 10.73
N LEU A 74 5.42 -1.79 9.74
CA LEU A 74 6.45 -0.76 9.93
C LEU A 74 5.85 0.61 10.30
N LEU A 75 4.76 1.01 9.65
CA LEU A 75 4.07 2.26 9.90
C LEU A 75 3.40 2.29 11.29
N THR A 76 2.98 1.14 11.80
CA THR A 76 2.50 0.98 13.18
C THR A 76 3.66 1.09 14.17
N THR A 77 4.78 0.40 13.92
CA THR A 77 5.97 0.47 14.80
C THR A 77 6.55 1.88 14.92
N THR A 78 6.47 2.66 13.84
CA THR A 78 6.90 4.07 13.82
C THR A 78 5.86 5.05 14.38
N GLY A 79 4.67 4.56 14.76
CA GLY A 79 3.60 5.36 15.35
C GLY A 79 2.77 6.19 14.36
N PHE A 80 2.99 6.03 13.05
CA PHE A 80 2.18 6.70 12.04
C PHE A 80 0.76 6.11 11.97
N LEU A 81 0.65 4.79 12.04
CA LEU A 81 -0.62 4.08 12.16
C LEU A 81 -0.87 3.62 13.59
N ALA A 82 -2.15 3.55 13.96
CA ALA A 82 -2.58 2.84 15.15
C ALA A 82 -2.43 1.32 14.95
N PRO A 83 -2.23 0.55 16.03
CA PRO A 83 -2.29 -0.92 15.96
C PRO A 83 -3.58 -1.41 15.32
N GLN A 84 -3.49 -2.50 14.55
CA GLN A 84 -4.62 -3.14 13.88
C GLN A 84 -4.73 -4.58 14.37
N ASP A 85 -5.93 -4.97 14.82
CA ASP A 85 -6.21 -6.36 15.24
C ASP A 85 -6.66 -7.22 14.04
N SER A 86 -7.16 -6.57 12.98
CA SER A 86 -7.65 -7.21 11.76
C SER A 86 -7.56 -6.28 10.55
N ILE A 87 -7.71 -6.86 9.36
CA ILE A 87 -7.91 -6.11 8.12
C ILE A 87 -9.14 -6.64 7.35
N ASN A 88 -9.83 -5.74 6.66
CA ASN A 88 -10.91 -6.08 5.74
C ASN A 88 -10.48 -5.81 4.30
N ILE A 89 -10.38 -6.86 3.48
CA ILE A 89 -9.99 -6.72 2.08
C ILE A 89 -11.22 -6.46 1.23
N ARG A 90 -11.13 -5.47 0.34
CA ARG A 90 -12.16 -5.10 -0.63
C ARG A 90 -11.62 -5.29 -2.03
N ALA A 91 -12.45 -5.86 -2.90
CA ALA A 91 -12.16 -5.87 -4.33
C ALA A 91 -12.32 -4.46 -4.90
N VAL A 92 -11.38 -4.07 -5.76
CA VAL A 92 -11.42 -2.82 -6.53
C VAL A 92 -11.03 -3.12 -7.98
N ARG A 93 -11.15 -2.13 -8.86
CA ARG A 93 -10.73 -2.31 -10.25
C ARG A 93 -9.25 -2.72 -10.29
N ASN A 94 -8.97 -3.84 -10.94
CA ASN A 94 -7.62 -4.39 -11.13
C ASN A 94 -6.85 -4.65 -9.83
N GLY A 95 -7.51 -5.02 -8.73
CA GLY A 95 -6.83 -5.50 -7.53
C GLY A 95 -7.65 -5.38 -6.26
N TYR A 96 -6.97 -5.07 -5.16
CA TYR A 96 -7.53 -5.12 -3.81
C TYR A 96 -7.19 -3.87 -3.01
N LEU A 97 -7.99 -3.60 -1.99
CA LEU A 97 -7.86 -2.48 -1.07
C LEU A 97 -8.11 -2.94 0.36
N PHE A 98 -7.32 -2.45 1.31
CA PHE A 98 -7.67 -2.45 2.72
C PHE A 98 -7.25 -1.13 3.37
N LEU A 99 -7.72 -0.88 4.59
CA LEU A 99 -7.53 0.40 5.27
C LEU A 99 -6.78 0.20 6.58
N GLY A 100 -5.79 1.04 6.82
CA GLY A 100 -5.30 1.32 8.17
C GLY A 100 -5.94 2.60 8.72
N ALA A 101 -5.66 2.91 9.98
CA ALA A 101 -6.03 4.17 10.60
C ALA A 101 -4.84 4.80 11.32
N THR A 102 -4.72 6.13 11.23
CA THR A 102 -3.83 6.90 12.11
C THR A 102 -4.37 6.89 13.55
N PRO A 103 -3.58 7.27 14.57
CA PRO A 103 -4.07 7.48 15.92
C PRO A 103 -5.22 8.50 16.04
N SER A 104 -5.31 9.44 15.09
CA SER A 104 -6.42 10.41 14.99
C SER A 104 -7.68 9.87 14.30
N GLY A 105 -7.67 8.61 13.87
CA GLY A 105 -8.79 7.96 13.17
C GLY A 105 -8.86 8.25 11.68
N ARG A 106 -7.87 8.94 11.10
CA ARG A 106 -7.81 9.17 9.65
C ARG A 106 -7.53 7.85 8.94
N ARG A 107 -8.36 7.51 7.96
CA ARG A 107 -8.21 6.28 7.17
C ARG A 107 -7.06 6.43 6.17
N VAL A 108 -6.23 5.40 6.08
CA VAL A 108 -5.07 5.33 5.22
C VAL A 108 -5.21 4.13 4.28
N PRO A 109 -5.43 4.35 2.97
CA PRO A 109 -5.62 3.27 2.01
C PRO A 109 -4.34 2.50 1.66
N PHE A 110 -4.46 1.18 1.53
CA PHE A 110 -3.44 0.26 1.03
C PHE A 110 -3.98 -0.48 -0.19
N TYR A 111 -3.35 -0.27 -1.34
CA TYR A 111 -3.79 -0.79 -2.63
C TYR A 111 -2.84 -1.83 -3.21
N GLU A 112 -3.37 -2.98 -3.58
CA GLU A 112 -2.74 -3.87 -4.54
C GLU A 112 -3.34 -3.60 -5.93
N ARG A 113 -2.47 -3.52 -6.94
CA ARG A 113 -2.86 -3.40 -8.33
C ARG A 113 -2.13 -4.43 -9.19
N TYR A 114 -2.83 -4.96 -10.18
CA TYR A 114 -2.27 -5.81 -11.21
C TYR A 114 -2.05 -5.01 -12.49
N GLY A 115 -0.86 -5.13 -13.08
CA GLY A 115 -0.47 -4.42 -14.30
C GLY A 115 1.00 -4.02 -14.33
N HIS A 116 1.42 -3.41 -15.43
CA HIS A 116 2.76 -2.85 -15.54
C HIS A 116 2.89 -1.62 -14.63
N LEU A 117 4.00 -1.49 -13.89
CA LEU A 117 4.18 -0.45 -12.87
C LEU A 117 3.86 0.96 -13.39
N LEU A 118 4.43 1.34 -14.53
CA LEU A 118 4.22 2.68 -15.09
C LEU A 118 2.76 2.93 -15.46
N GLU A 119 2.06 1.91 -15.96
CA GLU A 119 0.64 2.04 -16.32
C GLU A 119 -0.22 2.19 -15.06
N VAL A 120 0.08 1.42 -14.01
CA VAL A 120 -0.59 1.54 -12.72
C VAL A 120 -0.37 2.92 -12.09
N LEU A 121 0.87 3.42 -12.10
CA LEU A 121 1.18 4.74 -11.54
C LEU A 121 0.49 5.86 -12.33
N ASN A 122 0.53 5.81 -13.66
CA ASN A 122 -0.16 6.79 -14.50
C ASN A 122 -1.67 6.76 -14.27
N TYR A 123 -2.27 5.56 -14.21
CA TYR A 123 -3.69 5.41 -13.88
C TYR A 123 -4.03 6.05 -12.54
N GLU A 124 -3.24 5.81 -11.49
CA GLU A 124 -3.52 6.37 -10.17
C GLU A 124 -3.37 7.90 -10.16
N VAL A 125 -2.41 8.46 -10.89
CA VAL A 125 -2.27 9.91 -11.08
C VAL A 125 -3.48 10.49 -11.80
N ASP A 126 -3.88 9.89 -12.93
CA ASP A 126 -4.95 10.42 -13.77
C ASP A 126 -6.35 10.25 -13.13
N GLU A 127 -6.65 9.08 -12.57
CA GLU A 127 -7.99 8.76 -12.08
C GLU A 127 -8.21 9.17 -10.62
N HIS A 128 -7.16 9.12 -9.80
CA HIS A 128 -7.25 9.46 -8.37
C HIS A 128 -6.66 10.83 -8.03
N GLN A 129 -6.12 11.53 -9.05
CA GLN A 129 -5.61 12.90 -8.96
C GLN A 129 -4.52 13.00 -7.88
N GLN A 130 -3.53 12.11 -7.96
CA GLN A 130 -2.38 12.12 -7.04
C GLN A 130 -1.48 13.32 -7.37
N ASP A 131 -1.23 14.17 -6.38
CA ASP A 131 -0.41 15.38 -6.55
C ASP A 131 1.10 15.05 -6.49
N LEU A 132 1.46 13.97 -5.80
CA LEU A 132 2.85 13.55 -5.61
C LEU A 132 2.96 12.02 -5.55
N VAL A 133 3.95 11.48 -6.25
CA VAL A 133 4.29 10.06 -6.21
C VAL A 133 5.69 9.88 -5.62
N VAL A 134 5.79 9.12 -4.53
CA VAL A 134 7.06 8.77 -3.87
C VAL A 134 7.42 7.34 -4.24
N VAL A 135 8.50 7.18 -5.01
CA VAL A 135 9.00 5.89 -5.51
C VAL A 135 10.48 5.72 -5.14
N GLY A 136 10.86 4.50 -4.76
CA GLY A 136 12.26 4.14 -4.54
C GLY A 136 12.99 3.91 -5.85
N ALA A 137 14.16 4.52 -6.03
CA ALA A 137 15.00 4.23 -7.18
C ALA A 137 15.48 2.75 -7.12
N PRO A 138 15.41 1.99 -8.23
CA PRO A 138 15.99 0.66 -8.28
C PRO A 138 17.50 0.77 -8.06
N ARG A 139 18.04 -0.02 -7.13
CA ARG A 139 19.50 -0.16 -7.00
C ARG A 139 20.00 -0.96 -8.20
N ARG A 140 20.86 -0.37 -9.03
CA ARG A 140 21.68 -1.14 -9.97
C ARG A 140 22.56 -2.07 -9.13
N GLN A 141 22.34 -3.37 -9.22
CA GLN A 141 23.37 -4.33 -8.82
C GLN A 141 24.48 -4.18 -9.86
N GLY A 142 25.63 -3.64 -9.42
CA GLY A 142 26.86 -3.67 -10.20
C GLY A 142 27.59 -4.99 -10.02
#